data_AF-A0A7J4BU35-F1
#
_entry.id   AF-A0A7J4BU35-F1
#
_cell.length_a   1.000
_cell.length_b   1.000
_cell.length_c   1.000
_cell.angle_alpha   90.00
_cell.angle_beta   90.00
_cell.angle_gamma   90.00
#
_symmetry.space_group_name_H-M   'P 1'
#
loop_
_entity.id
_entity.type
_entity.pdbx_description
1 polymer ?
#
loop_
_entity_poly.entity_id
_entity_poly.type
_entity_poly.pdbx_seq_one_letter_code
_entity_poly.pdbx_strand_id
1 'polypeptide(L)' 'MHYSGGLNLRVAILGVGAIGSVFAAAFAKTDVDLILYSRGSQSAALASTGLILTTVDGDVEH' A
#
# COMPACT_ATOMS: atom_id res chain seq x y z
N MET A 1 18.19 13.12 17.23
CA MET A 1 17.57 11.84 16.82
C MET A 1 16.44 11.59 17.79
N HIS A 2 15.19 11.86 17.38
CA HIS A 2 14.02 11.64 18.24
C HIS A 2 13.54 10.21 18.04
N TYR A 3 13.73 9.35 19.04
CA TYR A 3 13.00 8.09 19.13
C TYR A 3 11.73 8.37 19.93
N SER A 4 10.60 8.49 19.23
CA SER A 4 9.29 8.54 19.88
C SER A 4 8.83 7.09 20.05
N GLY A 5 8.81 6.59 21.28
CA GLY A 5 8.37 5.24 21.63
C GLY A 5 6.85 5.05 21.51
N GLY A 6 6.28 5.39 20.36
CA GLY A 6 4.88 5.14 20.02
C GLY A 6 4.71 3.73 19.44
N LEU A 7 3.58 3.09 19.73
CA LEU A 7 3.17 1.87 19.04
C LEU A 7 2.89 2.23 17.57
N ASN A 8 3.79 1.89 16.64
CA ASN A 8 3.52 2.03 15.21
C ASN A 8 2.53 0.93 14.79
N LEU A 9 1.36 1.34 14.31
CA LEU A 9 0.36 0.43 13.78
C LEU A 9 0.93 -0.23 12.51
N ARG A 10 0.95 -1.57 12.50
CA ARG A 10 1.40 -2.38 11.36
C ARG A 10 0.21 -3.08 10.74
N VAL A 11 0.03 -2.92 9.43
CA VAL A 11 -1.14 -3.45 8.71
C VAL A 11 -0.65 -4.36 7.58
N ALA A 12 -1.21 -5.56 7.48
CA ALA A 12 -0.96 -6.47 6.37
C ALA A 12 -2.22 -6.65 5.53
N ILE A 13 -2.11 -6.41 4.22
CA ILE A 13 -3.20 -6.66 3.27
C ILE A 13 -2.88 -7.92 2.49
N LEU A 14 -3.66 -8.98 2.73
CA LEU A 14 -3.56 -10.26 2.05
C LEU A 14 -4.46 -10.28 0.81
N GLY A 15 -3.87 -9.94 -0.34
CA GLY A 15 -4.55 -9.85 -1.63
C GLY A 15 -4.74 -8.40 -2.06
N VAL A 16 -3.94 -7.94 -3.03
CA VAL A 16 -3.96 -6.55 -3.53
C VAL A 16 -4.73 -6.43 -4.84
N GLY A 17 -5.93 -7.02 -4.89
CA GLY A 17 -6.86 -6.86 -6.02
C GLY A 17 -7.55 -5.49 -6.02
N ALA A 18 -8.69 -5.38 -6.71
CA ALA A 18 -9.45 -4.13 -6.80
C ALA A 18 -9.81 -3.53 -5.42
N ILE A 19 -10.21 -4.36 -4.46
CA ILE A 19 -10.57 -3.88 -3.11
C ILE A 19 -9.33 -3.61 -2.27
N GLY A 20 -8.39 -4.56 -2.22
CA GLY A 20 -7.20 -4.46 -1.39
C GLY A 20 -6.32 -3.26 -1.76
N SER A 21 -6.27 -2.89 -3.04
CA SER A 21 -5.54 -1.71 -3.52
C SER A 21 -6.15 -0.40 -3.03
N VAL A 22 -7.48 -0.27 -2.94
CA VAL A 22 -8.13 0.94 -2.42
C VAL A 22 -7.77 1.16 -0.94
N PHE A 23 -7.82 0.10 -0.13
CA PHE A 23 -7.38 0.20 1.27
C PHE A 23 -5.88 0.48 1.39
N ALA A 24 -5.06 -0.16 0.56
CA ALA A 24 -3.62 0.09 0.53
C ALA A 24 -3.31 1.57 0.21
N ALA A 25 -4.02 2.17 -0.75
CA ALA A 25 -3.91 3.61 -1.06
C ALA A 25 -4.23 4.49 0.14
N ALA A 26 -5.35 4.20 0.79
CA ALA A 26 -5.81 4.99 1.92
C ALA A 26 -4.82 4.91 3.08
N PHE A 27 -4.27 3.73 3.37
CA PHE A 27 -3.26 3.53 4.41
C PHE A 27 -1.89 4.13 4.05
N ALA A 28 -1.50 4.14 2.78
CA ALA A 28 -0.26 4.76 2.33
C ALA A 28 -0.20 6.27 2.61
N LYS A 29 -1.35 6.92 2.82
CA LYS A 29 -1.47 8.34 3.20
C LYS A 29 -1.34 8.59 4.71
N THR A 30 -0.98 7.57 5.49
CA THR A 30 -0.87 7.61 6.95
C THR A 30 0.49 7.10 7.41
N ASP A 31 0.80 7.25 8.71
CA ASP A 31 2.08 6.80 9.29
C ASP A 31 2.13 5.29 9.61
N VAL A 32 1.23 4.48 9.06
CA VAL A 32 1.19 3.04 9.32
C VAL A 32 2.27 2.29 8.53
N ASP A 33 2.86 1.25 9.15
CA ASP A 33 3.77 0.33 8.46
C ASP A 33 2.95 -0.70 7.68
N LEU A 34 2.88 -0.56 6.36
CA LEU A 34 2.00 -1.33 5.49
C LEU A 34 2.76 -2.45 4.76
N ILE A 35 2.28 -3.69 4.90
CA ILE A 35 2.78 -4.86 4.19
C ILE A 35 1.73 -5.32 3.19
N LEU A 36 2.09 -5.34 1.91
CA LEU A 36 1.24 -5.79 0.82
C LEU A 36 1.63 -7.21 0.39
N TYR A 37 0.71 -8.15 0.50
CA TYR A 37 0.91 -9.53 0.05
C TYR A 37 0.02 -9.85 -1.15
N SER A 38 0.64 -10.23 -2.25
CA SER A 38 -0.05 -10.66 -3.47
C SER A 38 0.67 -11.87 -4.08
N ARG A 39 0.07 -12.47 -5.12
CA ARG A 39 0.62 -13.65 -5.80
C ARG A 39 0.71 -13.41 -7.30
N GLY A 40 1.54 -14.19 -7.98
CA GLY A 40 1.65 -14.17 -9.44
C GLY A 40 2.22 -12.85 -9.98
N SER A 41 1.81 -12.47 -11.19
CA SER A 41 2.31 -11.29 -11.90
C SER A 41 2.09 -9.98 -11.15
N GLN A 42 0.99 -9.87 -10.39
CA GLN A 42 0.71 -8.70 -9.56
C GLN A 42 1.77 -8.50 -8.47
N SER A 43 2.31 -9.58 -7.90
CA SER A 43 3.38 -9.49 -6.89
C SER A 43 4.68 -8.94 -7.46
N ALA A 44 5.05 -9.41 -8.65
CA ALA A 44 6.22 -8.91 -9.37
C ALA A 44 6.08 -7.41 -9.71
N ALA A 45 4.89 -6.97 -10.13
CA ALA A 45 4.61 -5.56 -10.40
C ALA A 45 4.66 -4.72 -9.13
N LEU A 46 4.00 -5.14 -8.04
CA LEU A 46 4.05 -4.43 -6.76
C LEU A 46 5.47 -4.28 -6.22
N ALA A 47 6.29 -5.33 -6.35
CA ALA A 47 7.68 -5.30 -5.88
C ALA A 47 8.58 -4.38 -6.74
N SER A 48 8.24 -4.15 -8.01
CA SER A 48 9.05 -3.34 -8.92
C SER A 48 8.60 -1.88 -8.99
N THR A 49 7.30 -1.60 -8.98
CA THR A 49 6.74 -0.26 -9.18
C THR A 49 5.96 0.27 -7.98
N GLY A 50 5.76 -0.53 -6.94
CA GLY A 50 4.81 -0.19 -5.88
C GLY A 50 3.36 -0.33 -6.35
N LEU A 51 2.44 0.26 -5.59
CA LEU A 51 1.03 0.31 -5.94
C LEU A 51 0.77 1.55 -6.81
N ILE A 52 0.25 1.34 -8.02
CA ILE A 52 -0.15 2.43 -8.92
C ILE A 52 -1.68 2.45 -8.98
N LEU A 53 -2.28 3.59 -8.64
CA LEU A 53 -3.72 3.78 -8.70
C LEU A 53 -4.08 4.92 -9.64
N THR A 54 -4.89 4.60 -10.66
CA THR A 54 -5.47 5.59 -11.55
C THR A 54 -6.83 5.98 -11.03
N THR A 55 -6.98 7.25 -10.65
CA THR A 55 -8.27 7.80 -10.24
C THR A 55 -9.14 8.08 -11.46
N VAL A 56 -10.45 8.30 -11.24
CA VAL A 56 -11.39 8.65 -12.31
C VAL A 56 -11.05 9.98 -13.00
N ASP A 57 -10.30 10.85 -12.31
CA ASP A 57 -9.81 12.12 -12.83
C ASP A 57 -8.51 11.96 -13.63
N GLY A 58 -7.99 10.74 -13.76
CA GLY A 58 -6.78 10.41 -14.51
C GLY A 58 -5.48 10.64 -13.75
N ASP A 59 -5.54 11.02 -12.47
CA ASP A 59 -4.35 11.18 -11.64
C ASP A 59 -3.79 9.81 -11.23
N VAL A 60 -2.45 9.73 -11.17
CA VAL A 60 -1.73 8.51 -10.79
C VAL A 60 -1.16 8.71 -9.39
N GLU A 61 -1.74 8.06 -8.40
CA GLU A 61 -1.18 8.00 -7.05
C GLU A 61 -0.17 6.85 -6.97
N HIS A 62 1.06 7.18 -6.55
CA HIS A 62 2.19 6.28 -6.33
C HIS A 62 2.33 5.93 -4.84
#